data_AF-A0A6I5EEI0-F1
#
_entry.id   AF-A0A6I5EEI0-F1
#
_cell.length_a   1.000
_cell.length_b   1.000
_cell.length_c   1.000
_cell.angle_alpha   90.00
_cell.angle_beta   90.00
_cell.angle_gamma   90.00
#
_symmetry.space_group_name_H-M   'P 1'
#
loop_
_entity.id
_entity.type
_entity.pdbx_description
1 polymer ?
#
loop_
_entity_poly.entity_id
_entity_poly.type
_entity_poly.pdbx_seq_one_letter_code
_entity_poly.pdbx_strand_id
1 'polypeptide(L)'
;MPALTTDRTPDQLVAELEQLVGVDWPTVWRGVPRDAGKRAHWCAGFGWRPLWFEAGLRVRTPLGGRLYLAAQAPERPVTRVEHTVWAARGRHAGENGVVAELAEAHWAAYVTALRGFMGWPSWNGTWDAPDFPELPGSAAWPSAERRRRQRDPYRLAVWRFRTPGAPLIELRTTLDQGSQARPAPANARISLACHDPAHAESPRRERLG
;
A
#
# COMPACT_ATOMS: atom_id res chain seq x y z
N MET A 1 25.03 9.20 1.19
CA MET A 1 23.61 9.54 1.06
C MET A 1 22.81 8.32 0.60
N PRO A 2 21.66 8.03 1.23
CA PRO A 2 20.76 6.95 0.83
C PRO A 2 20.30 7.10 -0.63
N ALA A 3 20.06 5.97 -1.29
CA ALA A 3 19.51 5.94 -2.63
C ALA A 3 17.98 5.98 -2.57
N LEU A 4 17.37 7.00 -3.18
CA LEU A 4 15.94 7.02 -3.45
C LEU A 4 15.64 6.10 -4.63
N THR A 5 14.74 5.14 -4.42
CA THR A 5 14.29 4.18 -5.44
C THR A 5 12.88 4.47 -5.93
N THR A 6 12.12 5.25 -5.15
CA THR A 6 10.85 5.84 -5.53
C THR A 6 10.67 7.11 -4.71
N ASP A 7 10.22 8.20 -5.34
CA ASP A 7 10.13 9.51 -4.70
C ASP A 7 8.93 10.30 -5.26
N ARG A 8 7.71 9.82 -4.99
CA ARG A 8 6.49 10.59 -5.29
C ARG A 8 6.37 11.72 -4.30
N THR A 9 5.94 12.89 -4.72
CA THR A 9 5.54 13.92 -3.76
C THR A 9 4.18 13.60 -3.15
N PRO A 10 3.84 14.17 -1.98
CA PRO A 10 2.49 14.08 -1.43
C PRO A 10 1.40 14.58 -2.40
N ASP A 11 1.67 15.66 -3.14
CA ASP A 11 0.73 16.20 -4.13
C ASP A 11 0.52 15.23 -5.31
N GLN A 12 1.59 14.56 -5.78
CA GLN A 12 1.47 13.52 -6.80
C GLN A 12 0.66 12.33 -6.29
N LEU A 13 0.75 11.98 -5.00
CA LEU A 13 -0.08 10.93 -4.42
C LEU A 13 -1.56 11.35 -4.37
N VAL A 14 -1.85 12.60 -3.98
CA VAL A 14 -3.24 13.10 -3.97
C VAL A 14 -3.82 13.13 -5.38
N ALA A 15 -3.10 13.66 -6.37
CA ALA A 15 -3.54 13.68 -7.76
C ALA A 15 -3.76 12.26 -8.32
N GLU A 16 -2.91 11.30 -7.95
CA GLU A 16 -3.09 9.89 -8.29
C GLU A 16 -4.37 9.32 -7.65
N LEU A 17 -4.62 9.62 -6.38
CA LEU A 17 -5.83 9.19 -5.68
C LEU A 17 -7.10 9.78 -6.29
N GLU A 18 -7.08 11.05 -6.70
CA GLU A 18 -8.19 11.70 -7.39
C GLU A 18 -8.56 10.97 -8.68
N GLN A 19 -7.57 10.57 -9.48
CA GLN A 19 -7.80 9.76 -10.69
C GLN A 19 -8.36 8.37 -10.34
N LEU A 20 -7.86 7.77 -9.26
CA LEU A 20 -8.30 6.46 -8.79
C LEU A 20 -9.75 6.43 -8.25
N VAL A 21 -10.31 7.57 -7.80
CA VAL A 21 -11.72 7.65 -7.41
C VAL A 21 -12.66 7.36 -8.58
N GLY A 22 -12.28 7.73 -9.81
CA GLY A 22 -13.09 7.54 -11.02
C GLY A 22 -12.98 6.16 -11.68
N VAL A 23 -12.16 5.26 -11.14
CA VAL A 23 -11.94 3.92 -11.71
C VAL A 23 -13.15 3.02 -11.45
N ASP A 24 -13.54 2.23 -12.45
CA ASP A 24 -14.52 1.14 -12.28
C ASP A 24 -13.91 -0.03 -11.49
N TRP A 25 -13.81 0.19 -10.18
CA TRP A 25 -13.29 -0.76 -9.20
C TRP A 25 -13.99 -2.12 -9.21
N PRO A 26 -15.33 -2.23 -9.35
CA PRO A 26 -16.00 -3.52 -9.54
C PRO A 26 -15.42 -4.37 -10.68
N THR A 27 -14.93 -3.77 -11.77
CA THR A 27 -14.27 -4.51 -12.84
C THR A 27 -12.83 -4.91 -12.45
N VAL A 28 -12.11 -4.07 -11.70
CA VAL A 28 -10.79 -4.39 -11.15
C VAL A 28 -10.83 -5.55 -10.16
N TRP A 29 -11.79 -5.54 -9.23
CA TRP A 29 -11.92 -6.56 -8.20
C TRP A 29 -12.25 -7.95 -8.76
N ARG A 30 -12.88 -8.05 -9.93
CA ARG A 30 -13.17 -9.35 -10.56
C ARG A 30 -11.92 -10.08 -11.04
N GLY A 31 -10.83 -9.37 -11.32
CA GLY A 31 -9.56 -9.97 -11.73
C GLY A 31 -9.03 -9.46 -13.06
N VAL A 32 -7.72 -9.60 -13.23
CA VAL A 32 -7.00 -9.17 -14.44
C VAL A 32 -7.03 -10.29 -15.48
N PRO A 33 -7.41 -10.04 -16.75
CA PRO A 33 -7.40 -11.08 -17.78
C PRO A 33 -6.03 -11.75 -17.96
N ARG A 34 -6.03 -13.08 -18.15
CA ARG A 34 -4.80 -13.84 -18.35
C ARG A 34 -4.20 -13.61 -19.74
N ASP A 35 -5.05 -13.55 -20.76
CA ASP A 35 -4.62 -13.28 -22.14
C ASP A 35 -4.01 -11.87 -22.27
N ALA A 36 -2.90 -11.76 -22.99
CA ALA A 36 -2.14 -10.52 -23.09
C ALA A 36 -2.89 -9.43 -23.88
N GLY A 37 -3.58 -9.79 -24.96
CA GLY A 37 -4.36 -8.85 -25.76
C GLY A 37 -5.56 -8.32 -25.00
N LYS A 38 -6.33 -9.23 -24.37
CA LYS A 38 -7.45 -8.88 -23.49
C LYS A 38 -7.00 -8.03 -22.32
N ARG A 39 -5.87 -8.33 -21.70
CA ARG A 39 -5.32 -7.54 -20.60
C ARG A 39 -4.90 -6.14 -21.04
N ALA A 40 -4.28 -6.00 -22.21
CA ALA A 40 -3.91 -4.68 -22.74
C ALA A 40 -5.16 -3.82 -22.99
N HIS A 41 -6.20 -4.40 -23.60
CA HIS A 41 -7.48 -3.72 -23.81
C HIS A 41 -8.16 -3.36 -22.48
N TRP A 42 -8.19 -4.30 -21.54
CA TRP A 42 -8.71 -4.08 -20.19
C TRP A 42 -7.99 -2.94 -19.48
N CYS A 43 -6.64 -2.91 -19.49
CA CYS A 43 -5.87 -1.82 -18.91
C CYS A 43 -6.17 -0.48 -19.60
N ALA A 44 -6.27 -0.47 -20.94
CA ALA A 44 -6.55 0.73 -21.70
C ALA A 44 -7.91 1.36 -21.35
N GLY A 45 -8.90 0.54 -20.95
CA GLY A 45 -10.20 1.02 -20.43
C GLY A 45 -10.08 1.92 -19.19
N PHE A 46 -8.99 1.80 -18.42
CA PHE A 46 -8.68 2.64 -17.26
C PHE A 46 -7.59 3.69 -17.55
N GLY A 47 -7.15 3.81 -18.81
CA GLY A 47 -5.97 4.59 -19.17
C GLY A 47 -4.66 4.01 -18.63
N TRP A 48 -4.67 2.76 -18.19
CA TRP A 48 -3.51 2.07 -17.62
C TRP A 48 -2.71 1.34 -18.69
N ARG A 49 -1.43 1.10 -18.40
CA ARG A 49 -0.53 0.31 -19.24
C ARG A 49 -0.01 -0.90 -18.46
N PRO A 50 -0.17 -2.14 -18.96
CA PRO A 50 0.36 -3.30 -18.27
C PRO A 50 1.89 -3.25 -18.25
N LEU A 51 2.48 -3.60 -17.10
CA LEU A 51 3.90 -3.82 -16.96
C LEU A 51 4.17 -5.32 -17.12
N TRP A 52 5.21 -5.68 -17.88
CA TRP A 52 5.47 -7.07 -18.27
C TRP A 52 5.89 -8.00 -17.12
N PHE A 53 6.35 -7.44 -15.99
CA PHE A 53 6.70 -8.23 -14.82
C PHE A 53 5.43 -8.72 -14.09
N GLU A 54 5.42 -9.99 -13.69
CA GLU A 54 4.38 -10.64 -12.85
C GLU A 54 3.02 -10.85 -13.54
N ALA A 55 3.02 -11.42 -14.75
CA ALA A 55 1.80 -11.82 -15.47
C ALA A 55 0.77 -10.69 -15.67
N GLY A 56 1.21 -9.43 -15.61
CA GLY A 56 0.37 -8.25 -15.78
C GLY A 56 -0.43 -7.83 -14.54
N LEU A 57 -0.06 -8.33 -13.35
CA LEU A 57 -0.56 -7.82 -12.07
C LEU A 57 0.05 -6.47 -11.68
N ARG A 58 0.96 -5.94 -12.49
CA ARG A 58 1.47 -4.57 -12.34
C ARG A 58 1.03 -3.72 -13.51
N VAL A 59 0.57 -2.51 -13.22
CA VAL A 59 0.14 -1.53 -14.22
C VAL A 59 0.75 -0.17 -13.95
N ARG A 60 0.89 0.62 -15.02
CA ARG A 60 1.27 2.02 -14.96
C ARG A 60 0.06 2.91 -15.23
N THR A 61 -0.20 3.88 -14.37
CA THR A 61 -1.31 4.83 -14.52
C THR A 61 -0.92 6.01 -15.43
N PRO A 62 -1.88 6.87 -15.84
CA PRO A 62 -1.59 8.05 -16.65
C PRO A 62 -0.59 9.01 -16.01
N LEU A 63 -0.66 9.19 -14.68
CA LEU A 63 0.26 10.03 -13.91
C LEU A 63 1.60 9.33 -13.60
N GLY A 64 1.82 8.17 -14.22
CA GLY A 64 3.05 7.38 -14.07
C GLY A 64 3.05 6.46 -12.85
N GLY A 65 1.96 6.44 -12.05
CA GLY A 65 1.67 5.52 -10.93
C GLY A 65 2.08 4.10 -11.23
N ARG A 66 2.65 3.38 -10.25
CA ARG A 66 2.90 1.94 -10.40
C ARG A 66 2.02 1.20 -9.41
N LEU A 67 0.96 0.60 -9.91
CA LEU A 67 0.02 -0.16 -9.11
C LEU A 67 0.36 -1.64 -9.21
N TYR A 68 0.31 -2.32 -8.08
CA TYR A 68 0.29 -3.77 -7.98
C TYR A 68 -1.12 -4.22 -7.61
N LEU A 69 -1.70 -5.09 -8.44
CA LEU A 69 -3.02 -5.68 -8.29
C LEU A 69 -2.86 -7.04 -7.60
N ALA A 70 -3.01 -7.08 -6.28
CA ALA A 70 -2.83 -8.27 -5.49
C ALA A 70 -3.95 -9.28 -5.76
N ALA A 71 -3.61 -10.36 -6.44
CA ALA A 71 -4.45 -11.52 -6.69
C ALA A 71 -3.60 -12.79 -6.59
N GLN A 72 -4.22 -13.93 -6.30
CA GLN A 72 -3.50 -15.22 -6.27
C GLN A 72 -2.96 -15.60 -7.66
N ALA A 73 -3.68 -15.22 -8.71
CA ALA A 73 -3.33 -15.41 -10.11
C ALA A 73 -4.18 -14.44 -10.97
N PRO A 74 -3.83 -14.21 -12.25
CA PRO A 74 -4.75 -13.59 -13.20
C PRO A 74 -6.12 -14.30 -13.22
N GLU A 75 -7.17 -13.56 -13.54
CA GLU A 75 -8.60 -13.95 -13.54
C GLU A 75 -9.17 -14.31 -12.17
N ARG A 76 -8.33 -14.38 -11.12
CA ARG A 76 -8.80 -14.44 -9.74
C ARG A 76 -9.11 -13.03 -9.24
N PRO A 77 -10.04 -12.92 -8.28
CA PRO A 77 -10.36 -11.63 -7.69
C PRO A 77 -9.12 -10.91 -7.16
N VAL A 78 -9.05 -9.62 -7.48
CA VAL A 78 -8.06 -8.72 -6.87
C VAL A 78 -8.57 -8.36 -5.49
N THR A 79 -7.77 -8.63 -4.46
CA THR A 79 -8.15 -8.34 -3.07
C THR A 79 -7.64 -6.99 -2.60
N ARG A 80 -6.58 -6.47 -3.23
CA ARG A 80 -5.97 -5.19 -2.88
C ARG A 80 -5.21 -4.60 -4.07
N VAL A 81 -5.23 -3.28 -4.21
CA VAL A 81 -4.29 -2.54 -5.04
C VAL A 81 -3.28 -1.85 -4.15
N GLU A 82 -1.99 -2.00 -4.44
CA GLU A 82 -0.89 -1.38 -3.70
C GLU A 82 -0.06 -0.46 -4.60
N HIS A 83 0.34 0.68 -4.06
CA HIS A 83 1.19 1.68 -4.70
C HIS A 83 2.31 2.08 -3.74
N THR A 84 3.55 1.73 -4.06
CA THR A 84 4.71 2.29 -3.37
C THR A 84 4.93 3.72 -3.82
N VAL A 85 4.80 4.66 -2.90
CA VAL A 85 4.87 6.10 -3.17
C VAL A 85 6.26 6.66 -2.87
N TRP A 86 6.95 6.08 -1.89
CA TRP A 86 8.30 6.47 -1.54
C TRP A 86 9.10 5.26 -1.08
N ALA A 87 10.38 5.23 -1.43
CA ALA A 87 11.29 4.20 -0.96
C ALA A 87 12.75 4.68 -0.98
N ALA A 88 13.45 4.47 0.13
CA ALA A 88 14.85 4.80 0.28
C ALA A 88 15.65 3.60 0.80
N ARG A 89 16.87 3.45 0.31
CA ARG A 89 17.79 2.40 0.75
C ARG A 89 19.14 3.00 1.15
N GLY A 90 19.59 2.68 2.35
CA GLY A 90 20.95 2.96 2.81
C GLY A 90 21.97 2.14 2.02
N ARG A 91 23.14 2.71 1.75
CA ARG A 91 24.26 2.02 1.11
C ARG A 91 25.04 1.16 2.10
N HIS A 92 25.03 1.56 3.36
CA HIS A 92 25.66 0.87 4.49
C HIS A 92 24.90 1.16 5.79
N ALA A 93 25.15 0.38 6.84
CA ALA A 93 24.44 0.49 8.13
C ALA A 93 24.59 1.87 8.81
N GLY A 94 25.69 2.59 8.55
CA GLY A 94 25.87 3.96 9.07
C GLY A 94 24.84 4.98 8.59
N GLU A 95 24.07 4.70 7.54
CA GLU A 95 23.00 5.58 7.05
C GLU A 95 21.63 5.26 7.65
N ASN A 96 21.52 4.27 8.54
CA ASN A 96 20.24 3.78 9.03
C ASN A 96 19.44 4.86 9.76
N GLY A 97 20.11 5.73 10.53
CA GLY A 97 19.47 6.89 11.18
C GLY A 97 18.86 7.85 10.17
N VAL A 98 19.64 8.24 9.15
CA VAL A 98 19.20 9.14 8.08
C VAL A 98 18.00 8.56 7.30
N VAL A 99 18.02 7.26 6.98
CA VAL A 99 16.89 6.61 6.30
C VAL A 99 15.63 6.62 7.17
N ALA A 100 15.75 6.40 8.48
CA ALA A 100 14.62 6.45 9.40
C ALA A 100 14.05 7.87 9.53
N GLU A 101 14.90 8.90 9.64
CA GLU A 101 14.48 10.30 9.67
C GLU A 101 13.76 10.71 8.38
N LEU A 102 14.28 10.32 7.21
CA LEU A 102 13.64 10.58 5.93
C LEU A 102 12.27 9.88 5.84
N ALA A 103 12.17 8.64 6.32
CA ALA A 103 10.92 7.90 6.30
C ALA A 103 9.86 8.57 7.20
N GLU A 104 10.24 9.04 8.38
CA GLU A 104 9.33 9.79 9.28
C GLU A 104 8.89 11.14 8.69
N ALA A 105 9.82 11.89 8.08
CA ALA A 105 9.49 13.15 7.43
C ALA A 105 8.49 12.95 6.27
N HIS A 106 8.74 11.96 5.40
CA HIS A 106 7.82 11.64 4.30
C HIS A 106 6.48 11.09 4.82
N TRP A 107 6.50 10.25 5.85
CA TRP A 107 5.28 9.76 6.50
C TRP A 107 4.39 10.91 6.95
N ALA A 108 4.94 11.87 7.69
CA ALA A 108 4.20 13.03 8.18
C ALA A 108 3.64 13.88 7.02
N ALA A 109 4.42 14.07 5.95
CA ALA A 109 4.01 14.81 4.77
C ALA A 109 2.85 14.12 4.03
N TYR A 110 2.95 12.80 3.80
CA TYR A 110 1.90 12.02 3.16
C TYR A 110 0.62 11.98 4.00
N VAL A 111 0.72 11.72 5.31
CA VAL A 111 -0.47 11.73 6.19
C VAL A 111 -1.15 13.09 6.17
N THR A 112 -0.38 14.19 6.16
CA THR A 112 -0.92 15.54 6.07
C THR A 112 -1.67 15.78 4.75
N ALA A 113 -1.07 15.43 3.62
CA ALA A 113 -1.71 15.59 2.32
C ALA A 113 -2.98 14.72 2.18
N LEU A 114 -2.90 13.46 2.59
CA LEU A 114 -4.04 12.54 2.57
C LEU A 114 -5.17 12.98 3.51
N ARG A 115 -4.85 13.63 4.63
CA ARG A 115 -5.87 14.25 5.50
C ARG A 115 -6.60 15.39 4.81
N GLY A 116 -5.88 16.21 4.03
CA GLY A 116 -6.50 17.26 3.23
C GLY A 116 -7.50 16.72 2.20
N PHE A 117 -7.25 15.52 1.66
CA PHE A 117 -8.08 14.89 0.63
C PHE A 117 -9.21 14.00 1.19
N MET A 118 -8.90 13.06 2.08
CA MET A 118 -9.82 12.03 2.59
C MET A 118 -10.37 12.33 4.00
N GLY A 119 -9.92 13.42 4.62
CA GLY A 119 -10.19 13.72 6.02
C GLY A 119 -9.34 12.89 6.99
N TRP A 120 -9.72 12.89 8.27
CA TRP A 120 -8.94 12.23 9.31
C TRP A 120 -8.94 10.70 9.16
N PRO A 121 -7.78 10.03 9.34
CA PRO A 121 -7.74 8.59 9.39
C PRO A 121 -8.53 8.09 10.61
N SER A 122 -9.22 6.97 10.44
CA SER A 122 -9.88 6.24 11.53
C SER A 122 -8.89 5.66 12.55
N TRP A 123 -7.63 5.46 12.14
CA TRP A 123 -6.54 5.04 13.01
C TRP A 123 -5.19 5.52 12.46
N ASN A 124 -4.26 5.93 13.33
CA ASN A 124 -2.90 6.32 12.96
C ASN A 124 -1.94 6.07 14.13
N GLY A 125 -0.89 5.26 13.91
CA GLY A 125 0.01 4.87 14.98
C GLY A 125 1.21 4.03 14.53
N THR A 126 1.94 3.49 15.51
CA THR A 126 3.13 2.65 15.35
C THR A 126 2.81 1.17 15.56
N TRP A 127 3.75 0.30 15.20
CA TRP A 127 3.66 -1.17 15.35
C TRP A 127 3.34 -1.67 16.75
N ASP A 128 3.72 -0.93 17.80
CA ASP A 128 3.57 -1.28 19.21
C ASP A 128 2.31 -0.72 19.89
N ALA A 129 1.52 0.07 19.18
CA ALA A 129 0.29 0.64 19.70
C ALA A 129 -0.66 -0.46 20.21
N PRO A 130 -1.23 -0.33 21.42
CA PRO A 130 -2.06 -1.37 22.04
C PRO A 130 -3.40 -1.57 21.31
N ASP A 131 -3.90 -0.55 20.63
CA ASP A 131 -5.15 -0.51 19.88
C ASP A 131 -4.96 -0.74 18.37
N PHE A 132 -3.81 -1.29 17.96
CA PHE A 132 -3.49 -1.49 16.55
C PHE A 132 -4.62 -2.25 15.81
N PRO A 133 -5.10 -1.73 14.67
CA PRO A 133 -6.31 -2.21 14.04
C PRO A 133 -6.09 -3.55 13.36
N GLU A 134 -7.13 -4.36 13.35
CA GLU A 134 -7.21 -5.48 12.43
C GLU A 134 -7.43 -4.95 11.01
N LEU A 135 -6.69 -5.46 10.04
CA LEU A 135 -6.74 -5.06 8.64
C LEU A 135 -7.14 -6.24 7.76
N PRO A 136 -7.82 -6.00 6.64
CA PRO A 136 -8.25 -7.07 5.76
C PRO A 136 -7.11 -7.69 4.95
N GLY A 137 -7.32 -8.95 4.55
CA GLY A 137 -6.31 -9.78 3.88
C GLY A 137 -6.26 -11.22 4.41
N SER A 138 -6.17 -12.21 3.51
CA SER A 138 -5.94 -13.62 3.86
C SER A 138 -4.49 -13.95 4.22
N ALA A 139 -3.55 -13.05 3.88
CA ALA A 139 -2.18 -13.14 4.37
C ALA A 139 -2.20 -12.64 5.81
N ALA A 140 -1.92 -13.51 6.77
CA ALA A 140 -1.85 -13.19 8.19
C ALA A 140 -1.08 -11.87 8.39
N TRP A 141 -1.83 -10.78 8.64
CA TRP A 141 -1.21 -9.56 9.16
C TRP A 141 -0.38 -9.98 10.36
N PRO A 142 0.83 -9.41 10.54
CA PRO A 142 1.73 -9.92 11.54
C PRO A 142 1.02 -9.92 12.89
N SER A 143 1.05 -11.06 13.59
CA SER A 143 0.55 -11.14 14.96
C SER A 143 1.17 -10.02 15.79
N ALA A 144 0.55 -9.62 16.91
CA ALA A 144 1.12 -8.59 17.78
C ALA A 144 2.59 -8.90 18.14
N GLU A 145 2.91 -10.17 18.38
CA GLU A 145 4.27 -10.65 18.59
C GLU A 145 5.18 -10.43 17.37
N ARG A 146 4.72 -10.82 16.16
CA ARG A 146 5.49 -10.63 14.93
C ARG A 146 5.71 -9.14 14.61
N ARG A 147 4.69 -8.28 14.81
CA ARG A 147 4.84 -6.82 14.67
C ARG A 147 5.89 -6.28 15.63
N ARG A 148 5.87 -6.71 16.90
CA ARG A 148 6.87 -6.28 17.89
C ARG A 148 8.28 -6.73 17.55
N ARG A 149 8.43 -7.97 17.09
CA ARG A 149 9.73 -8.52 16.68
C ARG A 149 10.29 -7.85 15.42
N GLN A 150 9.45 -7.57 14.43
CA GLN A 150 9.87 -7.07 13.11
C GLN A 150 9.75 -5.55 12.97
N ARG A 151 9.04 -4.89 13.90
CA ARG A 151 8.66 -3.47 13.81
C ARG A 151 7.98 -3.13 12.48
N ASP A 152 7.14 -4.05 12.02
CA ASP A 152 6.48 -4.00 10.71
C ASP A 152 4.96 -4.17 10.86
N PRO A 153 4.14 -3.22 10.39
CA PRO A 153 4.53 -1.95 9.78
C PRO A 153 5.08 -0.97 10.80
N TYR A 154 6.14 -0.24 10.45
CA TYR A 154 6.77 0.76 11.31
C TYR A 154 5.78 1.88 11.68
N ARG A 155 5.00 2.33 10.70
CA ARG A 155 3.87 3.26 10.85
C ARG A 155 2.69 2.76 10.03
N LEU A 156 1.48 3.03 10.51
CA LEU A 156 0.25 2.72 9.78
C LEU A 156 -0.79 3.82 10.00
N ALA A 157 -1.56 4.12 8.94
CA ALA A 157 -2.71 5.01 8.96
C ALA A 157 -3.82 4.38 8.12
N VAL A 158 -5.05 4.43 8.61
CA VAL A 158 -6.18 3.70 8.01
C VAL A 158 -7.37 4.62 7.87
N TRP A 159 -7.93 4.68 6.66
CA TRP A 159 -9.20 5.35 6.36
C TRP A 159 -10.28 4.31 6.12
N ARG A 160 -11.35 4.44 6.90
CA ARG A 160 -12.57 3.66 6.77
C ARG A 160 -13.72 4.61 6.56
N PHE A 161 -14.39 4.48 5.42
CA PHE A 161 -15.55 5.32 5.10
C PHE A 161 -16.83 4.60 5.53
N ARG A 162 -17.85 5.37 5.93
CA ARG A 162 -19.15 4.82 6.35
C ARG A 162 -20.03 4.41 5.18
N THR A 163 -19.69 4.88 3.97
CA THR A 163 -20.44 4.56 2.75
C THR A 163 -20.32 3.07 2.44
N PRO A 164 -21.44 2.34 2.31
CA PRO A 164 -21.42 0.94 1.91
C PRO A 164 -20.65 0.74 0.60
N GLY A 165 -19.79 -0.29 0.55
CA GLY A 165 -18.97 -0.57 -0.63
C GLY A 165 -17.80 0.41 -0.86
N ALA A 166 -17.53 1.34 0.07
CA ALA A 166 -16.32 2.14 -0.01
C ALA A 166 -15.08 1.29 0.35
N PRO A 167 -13.94 1.49 -0.32
CA PRO A 167 -12.74 0.75 -0.03
C PRO A 167 -12.15 1.13 1.34
N LEU A 168 -11.49 0.17 1.98
CA LEU A 168 -10.57 0.48 3.06
C LEU A 168 -9.25 0.94 2.45
N ILE A 169 -8.76 2.11 2.88
CA ILE A 169 -7.48 2.66 2.41
C ILE A 169 -6.48 2.61 3.56
N GLU A 170 -5.29 2.06 3.29
CA GLU A 170 -4.16 2.05 4.22
C GLU A 170 -2.99 2.84 3.65
N LEU A 171 -2.30 3.58 4.50
CA LEU A 171 -0.94 4.04 4.26
C LEU A 171 -0.06 3.32 5.28
N ARG A 172 1.05 2.73 4.85
CA ARG A 172 1.98 2.03 5.74
C ARG A 172 3.42 2.37 5.41
N THR A 173 4.25 2.39 6.45
CA THR A 173 5.70 2.47 6.33
C THR A 173 6.31 1.16 6.80
N THR A 174 7.25 0.60 6.04
CA THR A 174 8.14 -0.48 6.50
C THR A 174 9.54 0.07 6.67
N LEU A 175 10.27 -0.39 7.68
CA LEU A 175 11.66 0.00 7.94
C LEU A 175 12.46 -1.24 8.36
N ASP A 176 13.18 -1.83 7.41
CA ASP A 176 14.08 -2.95 7.68
C ASP A 176 15.52 -2.43 7.84
N GLN A 177 16.21 -2.84 8.91
CA GLN A 177 17.58 -2.42 9.23
C GLN A 177 18.45 -3.58 9.72
N GLY A 178 17.99 -4.82 9.58
CA GLY A 178 18.61 -5.97 10.24
C GLY A 178 18.44 -5.96 11.76
N SER A 179 19.31 -6.67 12.48
CA SER A 179 19.29 -6.73 13.95
C SER A 179 20.46 -5.96 14.56
N GLN A 180 20.42 -5.69 15.86
CA GLN A 180 21.57 -5.09 16.56
C GLN A 180 22.84 -5.95 16.42
N ALA A 181 22.71 -7.27 16.45
CA ALA A 181 23.84 -8.20 16.30
C ALA A 181 24.35 -8.30 14.86
N ARG A 182 23.50 -8.00 13.87
CA ARG A 182 23.87 -8.00 12.45
C ARG A 182 23.16 -6.86 11.72
N PRO A 183 23.68 -5.62 11.83
CA PRO A 183 23.10 -4.48 11.15
C PRO A 183 23.16 -4.66 9.64
N ALA A 184 22.06 -4.32 8.96
CA ALA A 184 22.01 -4.26 7.51
C ALA A 184 21.76 -2.81 7.07
N PRO A 185 22.14 -2.44 5.83
CA PRO A 185 21.76 -1.16 5.27
C PRO A 185 20.23 -1.03 5.25
N ALA A 186 19.71 0.06 5.80
CA ALA A 186 18.28 0.27 5.96
C ALA A 186 17.55 0.25 4.61
N ASN A 187 16.33 -0.29 4.62
CA ASN A 187 15.40 -0.25 3.50
C ASN A 187 14.04 0.22 4.02
N ALA A 188 13.66 1.44 3.64
CA ALA A 188 12.41 2.05 4.03
C ALA A 188 11.49 2.19 2.83
N ARG A 189 10.19 1.96 3.05
CA ARG A 189 9.16 2.07 2.02
C ARG A 189 7.88 2.63 2.61
N ILE A 190 7.25 3.56 1.91
CA ILE A 190 5.88 3.99 2.15
C ILE A 190 5.01 3.49 1.01
N SER A 191 3.98 2.72 1.34
CA SER A 191 2.99 2.21 0.40
C SER A 191 1.59 2.66 0.81
N LEU A 192 0.80 3.04 -0.19
CA LEU A 192 -0.65 3.17 -0.09
C LEU A 192 -1.28 1.87 -0.60
N ALA A 193 -2.32 1.38 0.06
CA ALA A 193 -3.13 0.27 -0.44
C ALA A 193 -4.63 0.55 -0.33
N CYS A 194 -5.37 0.06 -1.31
CA CYS A 194 -6.83 0.11 -1.40
C CYS A 194 -7.35 -1.32 -1.45
N HIS A 195 -8.23 -1.70 -0.52
CA HIS A 195 -8.74 -3.06 -0.39
C HIS A 195 -10.14 -3.18 -0.99
N ASP A 196 -10.42 -4.34 -1.61
CA ASP A 196 -11.77 -4.69 -2.06
C ASP A 196 -12.73 -4.71 -0.85
N PRO A 197 -13.88 -3.99 -0.89
CA PRO A 197 -14.83 -3.93 0.21
C PRO A 197 -15.36 -5.30 0.66
N ALA A 198 -15.62 -6.22 -0.28
CA ALA A 198 -16.15 -7.54 0.07
C ALA A 198 -15.10 -8.39 0.80
N HIS A 199 -13.86 -8.34 0.32
CA HIS A 199 -12.72 -8.92 1.04
C HIS A 199 -12.47 -8.22 2.38
N ALA A 200 -12.71 -6.91 2.46
CA ALA A 200 -12.51 -6.14 3.68
C ALA A 200 -13.50 -6.49 4.81
N GLU A 201 -14.71 -6.89 4.43
CA GLU A 201 -15.78 -7.26 5.36
C GLU A 201 -15.78 -8.74 5.75
N SER A 202 -15.14 -9.62 4.98
CA SER A 202 -15.18 -11.08 5.18
C SER A 202 -14.70 -11.53 6.58
N PRO A 203 -13.59 -10.99 7.16
CA PRO A 203 -13.17 -11.31 8.53
C PRO A 203 -14.15 -10.84 9.61
N ARG A 204 -15.01 -9.85 9.30
CA ARG A 204 -15.97 -9.26 10.25
C ARG A 204 -17.23 -10.11 10.39
N ARG A 205 -17.65 -10.79 9.32
CA ARG A 205 -18.85 -11.65 9.31
C ARG A 205 -18.63 -12.97 10.05
N GLU A 206 -17.44 -13.55 9.96
CA GLU A 206 -17.08 -14.78 10.69
C GLU A 206 -17.03 -14.62 12.23
N ARG A 207 -17.12 -13.38 12.76
CA ARG A 207 -17.10 -13.10 14.22
C ARG A 207 -18.44 -12.64 14.79
N LEU A 208 -19.43 -12.41 13.93
CA LEU A 208 -20.78 -11.97 14.33
C LEU A 208 -21.84 -13.05 14.04
N GLY A 209 -21.42 -14.23 13.59
CA GLY A 209 -22.24 -15.43 13.40
C GLY A 209 -21.84 -16.53 14.37
#